data_AF-A0A0J6S706-F1
#
_entry.id   AF-A0A0J6S706-F1
#
_cell.length_a   1.000
_cell.length_b   1.000
_cell.length_c   1.000
_cell.angle_alpha   90.00
_cell.angle_beta   90.00
_cell.angle_gamma   90.00
#
_symmetry.space_group_name_H-M   'P 1'
#
loop_
_entity.id
_entity.type
_entity.pdbx_description
1 polymer ?
#
loop_
_entity_poly.entity_id
_entity_poly.type
_entity_poly.pdbx_seq_one_letter_code
_entity_poly.pdbx_strand_id
1 'polypeptide(L)'
;MDRPRSVGIAWYEASDYPRIREVMEEAGGLPESYAAWLMSATQVEREVSRSGVAVVRVRLEPDAFLAWCRARGVVPNAKARTDFVLDAG
;
A
#
# COMPACT_ATOMS: atom_id res chain seq x y z
N MET A 1 -8.00 -10.71 21.24
CA MET A 1 -7.16 -9.59 20.79
C MET A 1 -8.07 -8.39 20.54
N ASP A 2 -7.68 -7.20 21.01
CA ASP A 2 -8.40 -5.95 20.68
C ASP A 2 -8.27 -5.71 19.16
N ARG A 3 -9.39 -5.39 18.50
CA ARG A 3 -9.38 -5.13 17.05
C ARG A 3 -8.86 -3.70 16.86
N PRO A 4 -7.87 -3.45 15.99
CA PRO A 4 -7.33 -2.11 15.82
C PRO A 4 -8.45 -1.14 15.40
N ARG A 5 -8.42 0.07 15.96
CA ARG A 5 -9.43 1.12 15.66
C ARG A 5 -9.37 1.58 14.21
N SER A 6 -8.20 1.45 13.58
CA SER A 6 -7.98 1.75 12.18
C SER A 6 -6.98 0.81 11.52
N VAL A 7 -7.06 0.68 10.19
CA VAL A 7 -6.06 0.01 9.36
C VAL A 7 -5.61 0.94 8.24
N GLY A 8 -4.31 0.96 7.95
CA GLY A 8 -3.76 1.67 6.80
C GLY A 8 -3.79 0.82 5.53
N ILE A 9 -4.11 1.43 4.39
CA ILE A 9 -3.98 0.81 3.06
C ILE A 9 -3.09 1.72 2.21
N ALA A 10 -2.06 1.14 1.58
CA ALA A 10 -1.25 1.85 0.60
C ALA A 10 -2.12 2.27 -0.59
N TRP A 11 -2.13 3.56 -0.89
CA TRP A 11 -2.93 4.17 -1.94
C TRP A 11 -2.03 4.80 -3.00
N TYR A 12 -2.23 4.40 -4.25
CA TYR A 12 -1.47 4.90 -5.39
C TYR A 12 -2.31 5.82 -6.26
N GLU A 13 -1.64 6.74 -6.93
CA GLU A 13 -2.21 7.45 -8.07
C GLU A 13 -2.01 6.66 -9.37
N ALA A 14 -2.90 6.90 -10.34
CA ALA A 14 -2.83 6.24 -11.64
C ALA A 14 -1.48 6.48 -12.36
N SER A 15 -0.93 7.69 -12.23
CA SER A 15 0.35 8.08 -12.83
C SER A 15 1.54 7.31 -12.25
N ASP A 16 1.46 6.96 -10.98
CA ASP A 16 2.58 6.37 -10.23
C ASP A 16 2.53 4.84 -10.24
N TYR A 17 1.37 4.28 -10.59
CA TYR A 17 1.12 2.85 -10.54
C TYR A 17 2.11 2.01 -11.36
N PRO A 18 2.49 2.39 -12.60
CA PRO A 18 3.51 1.67 -13.34
C PRO A 18 4.86 1.71 -12.62
N ARG A 19 5.23 2.86 -12.07
CA ARG A 19 6.51 3.07 -11.39
C ARG A 19 6.59 2.25 -10.10
N ILE A 20 5.52 2.23 -9.28
CA ILE A 20 5.56 1.44 -8.04
C ILE A 20 5.69 -0.06 -8.32
N ARG A 21 5.08 -0.56 -9.40
CA ARG A 21 5.25 -1.96 -9.84
C ARG A 21 6.68 -2.24 -10.27
N GLU A 22 7.28 -1.35 -11.06
CA GLU A 22 8.64 -1.52 -11.58
C GLU A 22 9.68 -1.60 -10.46
N VAL A 23 9.52 -0.78 -9.43
CA VAL A 23 10.52 -0.67 -8.36
C VAL A 23 10.35 -1.72 -7.28
N MET A 24 9.25 -2.49 -7.31
CA MET A 24 8.99 -3.55 -6.35
C MET A 24 9.54 -4.90 -6.83
N GLU A 25 10.13 -5.65 -5.90
CA GLU A 25 10.44 -7.07 -6.09
C GLU A 25 9.17 -7.86 -6.42
N GLU A 26 9.20 -8.62 -7.52
CA GLU A 26 8.04 -9.35 -8.07
C GLU A 26 6.77 -8.48 -8.18
N ALA A 27 6.94 -7.19 -8.54
CA ALA A 27 5.91 -6.16 -8.57
C ALA A 27 5.13 -6.00 -7.24
N GLY A 28 5.65 -6.52 -6.12
CA GLY A 28 5.02 -6.47 -4.80
C GLY A 28 3.66 -7.14 -4.75
N GLY A 29 3.43 -8.16 -5.60
CA GLY A 29 2.15 -8.85 -5.75
C GLY A 29 1.02 -7.95 -6.27
N LEU A 30 1.35 -6.82 -6.90
CA LEU A 30 0.35 -5.89 -7.41
C LEU A 30 -0.33 -6.44 -8.68
N PRO A 31 -1.61 -6.12 -8.91
CA PRO A 31 -2.29 -6.39 -10.19
C PRO A 31 -1.65 -5.64 -11.37
N GLU A 32 -1.67 -6.23 -12.57
CA GLU A 32 -0.98 -5.67 -13.74
C GLU A 32 -1.42 -4.25 -14.10
N SER A 33 -2.72 -3.97 -13.97
CA SER A 33 -3.30 -2.66 -14.27
C SER A 33 -3.72 -1.90 -13.02
N TYR A 34 -3.65 -0.58 -13.10
CA TYR A 34 -4.16 0.31 -12.06
C TYR A 34 -5.64 0.08 -11.78
N ALA A 35 -6.45 -0.16 -12.82
CA ALA A 35 -7.88 -0.43 -12.68
C ALA A 35 -8.15 -1.71 -11.86
N ALA A 36 -7.41 -2.79 -12.12
CA ALA A 36 -7.53 -4.02 -11.36
C ALA A 36 -7.13 -3.83 -9.90
N TRP A 37 -6.07 -3.05 -9.64
CA TRP A 37 -5.70 -2.69 -8.28
C TRP A 37 -6.75 -1.85 -7.58
N LEU A 38 -7.27 -0.80 -8.22
CA LEU A 38 -8.27 0.09 -7.62
C LEU A 38 -9.54 -0.68 -7.25
N MET A 39 -9.96 -1.61 -8.11
CA MET A 39 -11.08 -2.50 -7.83
C MET A 39 -10.82 -3.34 -6.57
N SER A 40 -9.67 -4.00 -6.47
CA SER A 40 -9.31 -4.82 -5.30
C SER A 40 -9.13 -3.97 -4.03
N ALA A 41 -8.46 -2.82 -4.11
CA ALA A 41 -8.21 -1.93 -2.97
C ALA A 41 -9.51 -1.34 -2.41
N THR A 42 -10.41 -0.88 -3.29
CA THR A 42 -11.73 -0.38 -2.86
C THR A 42 -12.62 -1.49 -2.31
N GLN A 43 -12.48 -2.73 -2.78
CA GLN A 43 -13.19 -3.87 -2.21
C GLN A 43 -12.73 -4.15 -0.78
N VAL A 44 -11.42 -4.23 -0.55
CA VAL A 44 -10.83 -4.42 0.79
C VAL A 44 -11.26 -3.29 1.72
N GLU A 45 -11.18 -2.03 1.28
CA GLU A 45 -11.63 -0.89 2.08
C GLU A 45 -13.09 -1.02 2.52
N ARG A 46 -13.99 -1.38 1.59
CA ARG A 46 -15.42 -1.57 1.91
C ARG A 46 -15.63 -2.69 2.92
N GLU A 47 -14.94 -3.82 2.75
CA GLU A 47 -15.05 -4.96 3.67
C GLU A 47 -14.57 -4.62 5.07
N VAL A 48 -13.41 -3.96 5.18
CA VAL A 48 -12.85 -3.53 6.47
C VAL A 48 -13.76 -2.49 7.13
N SER A 49 -14.22 -1.50 6.39
CA SER A 49 -15.12 -0.45 6.91
C SER A 49 -16.44 -1.03 7.43
N ARG A 50 -17.01 -2.02 6.74
CA ARG A 50 -18.22 -2.74 7.19
C ARG A 50 -18.03 -3.50 8.50
N SER A 51 -16.80 -3.83 8.87
CA SER A 51 -16.48 -4.50 10.13
C SER A 51 -16.35 -3.56 11.33
N GLY A 52 -16.57 -2.26 11.13
CA GLY A 52 -16.46 -1.21 12.14
C GLY A 52 -15.02 -0.71 12.37
N VAL A 53 -14.07 -1.09 11.50
CA VAL A 53 -12.68 -0.63 11.54
C VAL A 53 -12.51 0.53 10.58
N ALA A 54 -11.95 1.64 11.03
CA ALA A 54 -11.67 2.78 10.16
C ALA A 54 -10.56 2.44 9.15
N VAL A 55 -10.72 2.81 7.90
CA VAL A 55 -9.67 2.63 6.89
C VAL A 55 -9.00 3.98 6.62
N VAL A 56 -7.67 4.01 6.69
CA VAL A 56 -6.86 5.16 6.34
C VAL A 56 -6.15 4.85 5.03
N ARG A 57 -6.45 5.62 3.98
CA ARG A 57 -5.70 5.56 2.73
C ARG A 57 -4.40 6.33 2.92
N VAL A 58 -3.28 5.63 2.88
CA VAL A 58 -1.95 6.24 3.00
C VAL A 58 -1.36 6.35 1.62
N ARG A 59 -1.19 7.59 1.14
CA ARG A 59 -0.58 7.85 -0.17
C ARG A 59 0.84 7.31 -0.18
N LEU A 60 1.13 6.43 -1.12
CA LEU A 60 2.46 5.91 -1.35
C LEU A 60 2.99 6.46 -2.67
N GLU A 61 3.93 7.39 -2.58
CA GLU A 61 4.70 7.90 -3.72
C GLU A 61 5.94 7.01 -3.94
N PRO A 62 6.21 6.56 -5.18
CA PRO A 62 7.27 5.58 -5.42
C PRO A 62 8.65 6.01 -4.96
N ASP A 63 9.02 7.27 -5.19
CA ASP A 63 10.36 7.76 -4.86
C ASP A 63 10.54 7.96 -3.35
N ALA A 64 9.50 8.41 -2.65
CA ALA A 64 9.48 8.51 -1.19
C ALA A 64 9.59 7.11 -0.55
N PHE A 65 8.85 6.13 -1.08
CA PHE A 65 8.94 4.73 -0.65
C PHE A 65 10.34 4.16 -0.90
N LEU A 66 10.95 4.41 -2.06
CA LEU A 66 12.29 3.94 -2.35
C LEU A 66 13.36 4.59 -1.47
N ALA A 67 13.22 5.87 -1.16
CA ALA A 67 14.12 6.55 -0.23
C ALA A 67 14.00 5.94 1.17
N TRP A 68 12.77 5.66 1.62
CA TRP A 68 12.48 5.00 2.89
C TRP A 68 13.07 3.59 2.97
N CYS A 69 12.91 2.78 1.91
CA CYS A 69 13.49 1.43 1.82
C CYS A 69 15.01 1.47 1.91
N ARG A 70 15.64 2.38 1.15
CA ARG A 70 17.10 2.57 1.14
C ARG A 70 17.63 2.98 2.51
N ALA A 71 16.96 3.92 3.18
CA ALA A 71 17.34 4.37 4.52
C ALA A 71 17.28 3.25 5.58
N ARG A 72 16.45 2.23 5.37
CA ARG A 72 16.25 1.10 6.30
C ARG A 72 16.93 -0.19 5.85
N GLY A 73 17.57 -0.21 4.69
CA GLY A 73 18.19 -1.41 4.13
C GLY A 73 17.21 -2.55 3.84
N VAL A 74 15.95 -2.24 3.53
CA VAL A 74 14.91 -3.22 3.23
C VAL A 74 14.62 -3.31 1.73
N VAL A 75 14.26 -4.51 1.28
CA VAL A 75 13.87 -4.76 -0.12
C VAL A 75 12.48 -4.16 -0.37
N PRO A 76 12.28 -3.39 -1.46
CA PRO A 76 10.97 -2.84 -1.81
C PRO A 76 10.02 -3.97 -2.25
N ASN A 77 9.30 -4.57 -1.32
CA ASN A 77 8.35 -5.64 -1.58
C ASN A 77 7.01 -5.40 -0.88
N ALA A 78 6.08 -6.36 -0.96
CA ALA A 78 4.77 -6.25 -0.35
C ALA A 78 4.82 -6.02 1.18
N LYS A 79 5.82 -6.62 1.87
CA LYS A 79 6.02 -6.39 3.30
C LYS A 79 6.50 -4.97 3.58
N ALA A 80 7.51 -4.50 2.85
CA ALA A 80 8.03 -3.14 3.03
C ALA A 80 6.96 -2.07 2.79
N ARG A 81 6.04 -2.31 1.83
CA ARG A 81 4.87 -1.44 1.63
C ARG A 81 3.97 -1.36 2.86
N THR A 82 3.66 -2.50 3.48
CA THR A 82 2.86 -2.53 4.71
C THR A 82 3.58 -1.79 5.83
N ASP A 83 4.88 -2.03 6.00
CA ASP A 83 5.69 -1.36 7.01
C ASP A 83 5.75 0.17 6.77
N PHE A 84 5.87 0.61 5.52
CA PHE A 84 5.81 2.03 5.15
C PHE A 84 4.48 2.68 5.54
N VAL A 85 3.36 2.00 5.28
CA VAL A 85 2.02 2.48 5.65
C VAL A 85 1.86 2.60 7.16
N LEU A 86 2.44 1.67 7.93
CA LEU A 86 2.42 1.70 9.40
C LEU A 86 3.34 2.79 9.98
N ASP A 87 4.44 3.14 9.31
CA ASP A 87 5.37 4.20 9.72
C ASP A 87 4.83 5.60 9.40
N ALA A 88 3.99 5.72 8.36
CA ALA A 88 3.42 6.97 7.89
C ALA A 88 2.08 7.37 8.54
N GLY A 89 1.45 6.49 9.32
CA GLY A 89 0.15 6.71 9.97
C GLY A 89 0.25 6.72 11.49
#